data_AF-A0A0E3PII2-F1
#
_entry.id   AF-A0A0E3PII2-F1
#
_cell.length_a   1.000
_cell.length_b   1.000
_cell.length_c   1.000
_cell.angle_alpha   90.00
_cell.angle_beta   90.00
_cell.angle_gamma   90.00
#
_symmetry.space_group_name_H-M   'P 1'
#
loop_
_entity.id
_entity.type
_entity.pdbx_description
1 polymer ?
#
loop_
_entity_poly.entity_id
_entity_poly.type
_entity_poly.pdbx_seq_one_letter_code
_entity_poly.pdbx_strand_id
1 'polypeptide(L)'
;METYEVQEMEIPENREKQKPGHLGMYIPEYGATQKSDLRNKGFYLIIPILSIALAELMIYFGMIIEAMEIHAIILLGLTISMLYIENEEIQKTYQALILLPVLRLVNLSMPAFYDVTLYSFVFTYGLLTIPVTIAITSQGFTREQLGVTFRRMWLYIPLSIIISFLLGIGEYLIIETNYLIPDLSISSLLVLILIMVFLVGLIEELIFRSIIQNRLEVFLGSRRGLVITSILFGLMQSGYGSISEIFYTFAVGFIIGYMFYRTRSLPLVTMIHGFINVFLFGVFPHLL
;
A
#
# COMPACT_ATOMS: atom_id res chain seq x y z
N MET A 1 -31.00 -76.06 -18.35
CA MET A 1 -30.35 -77.36 -18.62
C MET A 1 -29.69 -77.24 -19.97
N GLU A 2 -28.38 -77.45 -19.98
CA GLU A 2 -27.44 -77.26 -21.08
C GLU A 2 -27.83 -78.07 -22.32
N THR A 3 -27.46 -77.58 -23.50
CA THR A 3 -26.46 -78.28 -24.32
C THR A 3 -25.75 -77.29 -25.25
N TYR A 4 -24.43 -77.44 -25.26
CA TYR A 4 -23.44 -76.67 -26.00
C TYR A 4 -23.27 -77.28 -27.40
N GLU A 5 -22.96 -76.45 -28.39
CA GLU A 5 -22.31 -76.89 -29.63
C GLU A 5 -20.91 -76.29 -29.68
N VAL A 6 -19.92 -77.19 -29.70
CA VAL A 6 -18.49 -76.90 -29.82
C VAL A 6 -18.13 -77.06 -31.30
N GLN A 7 -17.47 -76.07 -31.90
CA GLN A 7 -16.74 -76.27 -33.14
C GLN A 7 -15.30 -75.77 -32.95
N GLU A 8 -14.37 -76.71 -33.11
CA GLU A 8 -12.93 -76.53 -32.93
C GLU A 8 -12.30 -75.64 -34.02
N MET A 9 -11.22 -74.99 -33.61
CA MET A 9 -10.31 -74.15 -34.38
C MET A 9 -9.53 -74.92 -35.45
N GLU A 10 -9.33 -74.30 -36.62
CA GLU A 10 -8.07 -74.39 -37.37
C GLU A 10 -7.60 -72.97 -37.74
N ILE A 11 -6.36 -72.68 -37.37
CA ILE A 11 -5.60 -71.46 -37.70
C ILE A 11 -4.62 -71.83 -38.84
N PRO A 12 -4.38 -70.93 -39.80
CA PRO A 12 -2.99 -70.62 -40.12
C PRO A 12 -2.72 -69.12 -40.20
N GLU A 13 -1.92 -68.70 -39.22
CA GLU A 13 -0.79 -67.78 -39.24
C GLU A 13 -0.42 -67.10 -40.58
N ASN A 14 -0.56 -65.76 -40.65
CA ASN A 14 0.54 -64.94 -41.14
C ASN A 14 0.51 -63.51 -40.58
N ARG A 15 1.66 -63.10 -40.02
CA ARG A 15 1.92 -61.83 -39.34
C ARG A 15 2.20 -60.72 -40.34
N GLU A 16 1.43 -59.64 -40.31
CA GLU A 16 1.95 -58.31 -40.71
C GLU A 16 2.00 -57.38 -39.50
N LYS A 17 3.22 -56.91 -39.23
CA LYS A 17 3.58 -56.00 -38.15
C LYS A 17 3.06 -54.59 -38.47
N GLN A 18 1.96 -54.14 -37.85
CA GLN A 18 1.66 -52.72 -37.74
C GLN A 18 2.31 -52.14 -36.48
N LYS A 19 3.25 -51.22 -36.70
CA LYS A 19 3.90 -50.41 -35.65
C LYS A 19 2.85 -49.47 -35.02
N PRO A 20 2.81 -49.33 -33.68
CA PRO A 20 1.93 -48.33 -33.07
C PRO A 20 2.47 -46.93 -33.36
N GLY A 21 1.65 -46.11 -34.02
CA GLY A 21 1.93 -44.70 -34.25
C GLY A 21 2.17 -43.98 -32.93
N HIS A 22 3.22 -43.18 -32.88
CA HIS A 22 3.49 -42.27 -31.77
C HIS A 22 2.30 -41.33 -31.59
N LEU A 23 1.53 -41.55 -30.52
CA LEU A 23 0.62 -40.57 -29.98
C LEU A 23 1.49 -39.43 -29.43
N GLY A 24 1.75 -38.43 -30.27
CA GLY A 24 2.42 -37.20 -29.86
C GLY A 24 1.65 -36.60 -28.69
N MET A 25 2.22 -36.70 -27.50
CA MET A 25 1.74 -36.03 -26.30
C MET A 25 1.81 -34.53 -26.59
N TYR A 26 0.65 -33.92 -26.84
CA TYR A 26 0.53 -32.47 -26.93
C TYR A 26 0.79 -31.93 -25.52
N ILE A 27 2.05 -31.61 -25.21
CA ILE A 27 2.40 -30.88 -24.00
C ILE A 27 1.99 -29.44 -24.26
N PRO A 28 0.94 -28.90 -23.60
CA PRO A 28 0.58 -27.52 -23.82
C PRO A 28 1.73 -26.63 -23.34
N GLU A 29 2.13 -25.65 -24.15
CA GLU A 29 3.03 -24.56 -23.78
C GLU A 29 2.40 -23.65 -22.70
N TYR A 30 2.14 -24.22 -21.53
CA TYR A 30 1.57 -23.53 -20.37
C TYR A 30 2.61 -22.59 -19.72
N GLY A 31 3.90 -22.89 -19.90
CA GLY A 31 5.01 -22.16 -19.26
C GLY A 31 5.46 -20.89 -19.97
N ALA A 32 5.25 -20.75 -21.28
CA ALA A 32 5.69 -19.58 -22.04
C ALA A 32 4.64 -18.45 -22.03
N THR A 33 3.36 -18.81 -22.19
CA THR A 33 2.20 -17.91 -22.23
C THR A 33 1.89 -17.26 -20.88
N GLN A 34 1.99 -18.01 -19.77
CA GLN A 34 1.81 -17.46 -18.42
C GLN A 34 2.94 -16.49 -18.04
N LYS A 35 4.17 -16.75 -18.49
CA LYS A 35 5.35 -15.91 -18.22
C LYS A 35 5.31 -14.61 -19.03
N SER A 36 4.79 -14.63 -20.27
CA SER A 36 4.58 -13.41 -21.07
C SER A 36 3.44 -12.55 -20.55
N ASP A 37 2.35 -13.16 -20.07
CA ASP A 37 1.20 -12.45 -19.51
C ASP A 37 1.55 -11.75 -18.19
N LEU A 38 2.36 -12.39 -17.33
CA LEU A 38 2.93 -11.76 -16.13
C LEU A 38 3.97 -10.66 -16.45
N ARG A 39 4.76 -10.83 -17.52
CA ARG A 39 5.79 -9.84 -17.92
C ARG A 39 5.16 -8.54 -18.40
N ASN A 40 4.05 -8.62 -19.14
CA ASN A 40 3.30 -7.44 -19.58
C ASN A 40 2.58 -6.77 -18.41
N LYS A 41 1.99 -7.54 -17.50
CA LYS A 41 1.34 -7.03 -16.27
C LYS A 41 2.31 -6.29 -15.34
N GLY A 42 3.56 -6.76 -15.24
CA GLY A 42 4.58 -6.11 -14.41
C GLY A 42 4.89 -4.66 -14.80
N PHE A 43 4.84 -4.32 -16.09
CA PHE A 43 5.11 -2.95 -16.55
C PHE A 43 4.05 -1.94 -16.08
N TYR A 44 2.78 -2.35 -16.08
CA TYR A 44 1.69 -1.52 -15.57
C TYR A 44 1.91 -1.16 -14.09
N LEU A 45 2.57 -2.01 -13.31
CA LEU A 45 2.87 -1.71 -11.93
C LEU A 45 4.19 -0.93 -11.74
N ILE A 46 5.25 -1.33 -12.43
CA ILE A 46 6.60 -0.79 -12.23
C ILE A 46 6.68 0.66 -12.70
N ILE A 47 6.09 0.99 -13.86
CA ILE A 47 6.19 2.33 -14.43
C ILE A 47 5.60 3.38 -13.46
N PRO A 48 4.36 3.25 -12.96
CA PRO A 48 3.80 4.23 -12.03
C PRO A 48 4.60 4.34 -10.73
N ILE A 49 5.05 3.21 -10.16
CA ILE A 49 5.85 3.22 -8.91
C ILE A 49 7.16 3.96 -9.11
N LEU A 50 7.88 3.70 -10.20
CA LEU A 50 9.13 4.38 -10.49
C LEU A 50 8.92 5.87 -10.77
N SER A 51 7.83 6.23 -11.46
CA SER A 51 7.47 7.64 -11.69
C SER A 51 7.16 8.37 -10.38
N ILE A 52 6.40 7.74 -9.46
CA ILE A 52 6.14 8.31 -8.13
C ILE A 52 7.44 8.46 -7.36
N ALA A 53 8.31 7.43 -7.36
CA ALA A 53 9.60 7.51 -6.69
C ALA A 53 10.49 8.62 -7.27
N LEU A 54 10.50 8.82 -8.60
CA LEU A 54 11.22 9.91 -9.24
C LEU A 54 10.70 11.28 -8.76
N ALA A 55 9.38 11.48 -8.72
CA ALA A 55 8.78 12.72 -8.25
C ALA A 55 9.12 13.00 -6.77
N GLU A 56 9.07 11.99 -5.92
CA GLU A 56 9.46 12.12 -4.50
C GLU A 56 10.96 12.41 -4.34
N LEU A 57 11.83 11.83 -5.16
CA LEU A 57 13.25 12.18 -5.17
C LEU A 57 13.49 13.62 -5.65
N MET A 58 12.70 14.12 -6.59
CA MET A 58 12.76 15.53 -7.00
C MET A 58 12.39 16.47 -5.85
N ILE A 59 11.38 16.13 -5.04
CA ILE A 59 11.04 16.86 -3.81
C ILE A 59 12.24 16.86 -2.84
N TYR A 60 12.85 15.70 -2.62
CA TYR A 60 14.04 15.59 -1.77
C TYR A 60 15.19 16.50 -2.23
N PHE A 61 15.41 16.65 -3.53
CA PHE A 61 16.42 17.57 -4.10
C PHE A 61 15.97 19.04 -4.18
N GLY A 62 14.77 19.39 -3.67
CA GLY A 62 14.25 20.75 -3.65
C GLY A 62 13.57 21.21 -4.95
N MET A 63 13.39 20.33 -5.93
CA MET A 63 12.70 20.59 -7.20
C MET A 63 11.18 20.44 -7.04
N ILE A 64 10.58 21.24 -6.15
CA ILE A 64 9.20 21.05 -5.69
C ILE A 64 8.19 21.29 -6.82
N ILE A 65 8.38 22.33 -7.65
CA ILE A 65 7.45 22.69 -8.72
C ILE A 65 7.43 21.59 -9.79
N GLU A 66 8.61 21.19 -10.26
CA GLU A 66 8.75 20.14 -11.25
C GLU A 66 8.22 18.80 -10.72
N ALA A 67 8.44 18.48 -9.45
CA ALA A 67 7.87 17.28 -8.84
C ALA A 67 6.33 17.32 -8.82
N MET A 68 5.72 18.46 -8.49
CA MET A 68 4.27 18.64 -8.56
C MET A 68 3.73 18.45 -9.98
N GLU A 69 4.42 18.97 -11.00
CA GLU A 69 4.07 18.72 -12.40
C GLU A 69 4.11 17.23 -12.74
N ILE A 70 5.15 16.52 -12.32
CA ILE A 70 5.25 15.07 -12.51
C ILE A 70 4.13 14.33 -11.77
N HIS A 71 3.80 14.67 -10.52
CA HIS A 71 2.67 14.08 -9.81
C HIS A 71 1.33 14.34 -10.52
N ALA A 72 1.13 15.54 -11.08
CA ALA A 72 -0.05 15.86 -11.87
C ALA A 72 -0.14 15.03 -13.17
N ILE A 73 0.99 14.85 -13.87
CA ILE A 73 1.08 13.99 -15.05
C ILE A 73 0.80 12.53 -14.67
N ILE A 74 1.34 12.02 -13.56
CA ILE A 74 1.05 10.66 -13.06
C ILE A 74 -0.44 10.50 -12.79
N LEU A 75 -1.05 11.46 -12.08
CA LEU A 75 -2.48 11.44 -11.76
C LEU A 75 -3.34 11.37 -13.03
N LEU A 76 -3.11 12.27 -13.99
CA LEU A 76 -3.84 12.32 -15.25
C LEU A 76 -3.58 11.07 -16.10
N GLY A 77 -2.32 10.65 -16.22
CA GLY A 77 -1.90 9.50 -17.00
C GLY A 77 -2.53 8.21 -16.49
N LEU A 78 -2.53 7.96 -15.18
CA LEU A 78 -3.18 6.79 -14.59
C LEU A 78 -4.70 6.84 -14.78
N THR A 79 -5.32 8.00 -14.58
CA THR A 79 -6.77 8.18 -14.73
C THR A 79 -7.22 7.90 -16.17
N ILE A 80 -6.52 8.48 -17.15
CA ILE A 80 -6.83 8.28 -18.58
C ILE A 80 -6.54 6.84 -18.99
N SER A 81 -5.44 6.24 -18.52
CA SER A 81 -5.09 4.86 -18.84
C SER A 81 -6.18 3.86 -18.45
N MET A 82 -6.86 4.09 -17.33
CA MET A 82 -7.96 3.23 -16.88
C MET A 82 -9.14 3.19 -17.86
N LEU A 83 -9.33 4.21 -18.72
CA LEU A 83 -10.37 4.21 -19.75
C LEU A 83 -10.09 3.21 -20.88
N TYR A 84 -8.82 2.86 -21.09
CA TYR A 84 -8.38 1.99 -22.19
C TYR A 84 -7.96 0.59 -21.73
N ILE A 85 -7.66 0.42 -20.43
CA ILE A 85 -7.27 -0.87 -19.86
C ILE A 85 -8.52 -1.64 -19.50
N GLU A 86 -8.78 -2.79 -20.13
CA GLU A 86 -9.94 -3.65 -19.82
C GLU A 86 -9.73 -4.52 -18.56
N ASN A 87 -8.49 -4.67 -18.11
CA ASN A 87 -8.17 -5.53 -16.97
C ASN A 87 -8.52 -4.84 -15.64
N GLU A 88 -9.55 -5.35 -14.96
CA GLU A 88 -10.06 -4.82 -13.69
C GLU A 88 -9.00 -4.77 -12.57
N GLU A 89 -8.12 -5.77 -12.48
CA GLU A 89 -7.06 -5.81 -11.46
C GLU A 89 -6.01 -4.71 -11.66
N ILE A 90 -5.67 -4.40 -12.93
CA ILE A 90 -4.78 -3.28 -13.26
C ILE A 90 -5.47 -1.95 -12.95
N GLN A 91 -6.75 -1.79 -13.33
CA GLN A 91 -7.51 -0.58 -13.02
C GLN A 91 -7.57 -0.32 -11.51
N LYS A 92 -7.89 -1.34 -10.70
CA LYS A 92 -7.91 -1.22 -9.23
C LYS A 92 -6.54 -0.90 -8.64
N THR A 93 -5.47 -1.40 -9.26
CA THR A 93 -4.08 -1.06 -8.92
C THR A 93 -3.79 0.42 -9.21
N TYR A 94 -4.25 0.94 -10.34
CA TYR A 94 -4.06 2.34 -10.71
C TYR A 94 -4.83 3.26 -9.77
N GLN A 95 -6.06 2.90 -9.42
CA GLN A 95 -6.86 3.62 -8.40
C GLN A 95 -6.13 3.69 -7.05
N ALA A 96 -5.50 2.60 -6.62
CA ALA A 96 -4.72 2.59 -5.38
C ALA A 96 -3.49 3.51 -5.47
N LEU A 97 -2.75 3.46 -6.57
CA LEU A 97 -1.54 4.26 -6.77
C LEU A 97 -1.81 5.75 -6.97
N ILE A 98 -2.97 6.12 -7.55
CA ILE A 98 -3.43 7.51 -7.70
C ILE A 98 -3.54 8.24 -6.36
N LEU A 99 -3.77 7.54 -5.26
CA LEU A 99 -3.86 8.16 -3.94
C LEU A 99 -2.56 8.86 -3.52
N LEU A 100 -1.39 8.39 -3.98
CA LEU A 100 -0.10 8.99 -3.65
C LEU A 100 0.13 10.38 -4.31
N PRO A 101 -0.01 10.56 -5.63
CA PRO A 101 0.07 11.89 -6.22
C PRO A 101 -1.06 12.80 -5.74
N VAL A 102 -2.26 12.29 -5.45
CA VAL A 102 -3.33 13.11 -4.86
C VAL A 102 -2.95 13.59 -3.45
N LEU A 103 -2.45 12.71 -2.59
CA LEU A 103 -1.92 13.06 -1.26
C LEU A 103 -0.86 14.15 -1.39
N ARG A 104 0.12 13.98 -2.28
CA ARG A 104 1.20 14.95 -2.46
C ARG A 104 0.72 16.31 -2.97
N LEU A 105 -0.09 16.31 -4.02
CA LEU A 105 -0.61 17.55 -4.63
C LEU A 105 -1.47 18.31 -3.63
N VAL A 106 -2.33 17.64 -2.87
CA VAL A 106 -3.16 18.30 -1.85
C VAL A 106 -2.27 18.86 -0.73
N ASN A 107 -1.32 18.07 -0.21
CA ASN A 107 -0.43 18.49 0.87
C ASN A 107 0.38 19.74 0.48
N LEU A 108 1.04 19.74 -0.69
CA LEU A 108 1.88 20.87 -1.14
C LEU A 108 1.06 22.09 -1.60
N SER A 109 -0.20 21.91 -2.00
CA SER A 109 -1.05 23.03 -2.44
C SER A 109 -1.77 23.71 -1.28
N MET A 110 -1.78 23.12 -0.08
CA MET A 110 -2.46 23.72 1.05
C MET A 110 -1.66 24.92 1.59
N PRO A 111 -2.31 26.09 1.76
CA PRO A 111 -1.65 27.27 2.28
C PRO A 111 -1.13 27.01 3.69
N ALA A 112 0.16 27.26 3.90
CA ALA A 112 0.76 27.26 5.23
C ALA A 112 0.26 28.48 6.01
N PHE A 113 -0.75 28.27 6.85
CA PHE A 113 -1.15 29.28 7.83
C PHE A 113 -0.14 29.24 8.98
N TYR A 114 0.76 30.22 9.03
CA TYR A 114 1.92 30.24 9.93
C TYR A 114 1.56 30.15 11.43
N ASP A 115 0.38 30.64 11.84
CA ASP A 115 -0.04 30.59 13.26
C ASP A 115 -0.81 29.32 13.65
N VAL A 116 -1.19 28.48 12.67
CA VAL A 116 -2.10 27.34 12.88
C VAL A 116 -1.81 26.17 11.93
N THR A 117 -0.54 25.82 11.76
CA THR A 117 -0.10 24.68 10.92
C THR A 117 -0.85 23.39 11.25
N LEU A 118 -1.22 23.16 12.52
CA LEU A 118 -2.01 22.01 12.92
C LEU A 118 -3.37 21.92 12.21
N TYR A 119 -4.05 23.04 11.95
CA TYR A 119 -5.36 23.03 11.28
C TYR A 119 -5.26 22.86 9.77
N SER A 120 -4.10 23.09 9.13
CA SER A 120 -3.93 22.79 7.70
C SER A 120 -4.10 21.29 7.41
N PHE A 121 -3.75 20.43 8.38
CA PHE A 121 -4.00 19.00 8.30
C PHE A 121 -5.49 18.65 8.28
N VAL A 122 -6.34 19.45 8.93
CA VAL A 122 -7.80 19.26 8.85
C VAL A 122 -8.30 19.43 7.42
N PHE A 123 -7.83 20.47 6.73
CA PHE A 123 -8.20 20.70 5.34
C PHE A 123 -7.57 19.66 4.40
N THR A 124 -6.29 19.35 4.58
CA THR A 124 -5.55 18.38 3.77
C THR A 124 -6.21 17.01 3.83
N TYR A 125 -6.30 16.42 5.02
CA TYR A 125 -6.79 15.05 5.17
C TYR A 125 -8.32 14.98 5.14
N GLY A 126 -9.02 16.06 5.50
CA GLY A 126 -10.45 16.21 5.27
C GLY A 126 -10.79 16.13 3.78
N LEU A 127 -10.04 16.81 2.92
CA LEU A 127 -10.21 16.71 1.47
C LEU A 127 -9.85 15.31 0.93
N LEU A 128 -8.79 14.69 1.45
CA LEU A 128 -8.37 13.34 1.06
C LEU A 128 -9.37 12.25 1.43
N THR A 129 -10.30 12.49 2.36
CA THR A 129 -11.36 11.52 2.67
C THR A 129 -12.19 11.14 1.43
N ILE A 130 -12.37 12.07 0.48
CA ILE A 130 -13.15 11.85 -0.74
C ILE A 130 -12.51 10.79 -1.65
N PRO A 131 -11.28 11.00 -2.19
CA PRO A 131 -10.64 10.01 -3.04
C PRO A 131 -10.36 8.69 -2.31
N VAL A 132 -10.05 8.72 -1.01
CA VAL A 132 -9.85 7.51 -0.21
C VAL A 132 -11.13 6.70 -0.10
N THR A 133 -12.29 7.33 0.15
CA THR A 133 -13.59 6.63 0.22
C THR A 133 -13.98 6.03 -1.14
N ILE A 134 -13.74 6.76 -2.23
CA ILE A 134 -13.96 6.25 -3.60
C ILE A 134 -13.05 5.04 -3.87
N ALA A 135 -11.77 5.12 -3.51
CA ALA A 135 -10.85 4.02 -3.67
C ALA A 135 -11.28 2.79 -2.85
N ILE A 136 -11.59 2.95 -1.55
CA ILE A 136 -12.03 1.84 -0.68
C ILE A 136 -13.24 1.11 -1.27
N THR A 137 -14.24 1.85 -1.74
CA THR A 137 -15.47 1.25 -2.29
C THR A 137 -15.25 0.56 -3.63
N SER A 138 -14.33 1.08 -4.46
CA SER A 138 -13.98 0.50 -5.77
C SER A 138 -13.03 -0.71 -5.68
N GLN A 139 -12.26 -0.86 -4.59
CA GLN A 139 -11.35 -2.00 -4.44
C GLN A 139 -12.06 -3.36 -4.30
N GLY A 140 -13.30 -3.38 -3.78
CA GLY A 140 -14.05 -4.62 -3.51
C GLY A 140 -13.49 -5.45 -2.34
N PHE A 141 -12.70 -4.86 -1.45
CA PHE A 141 -12.15 -5.55 -0.27
C PHE A 141 -13.19 -5.74 0.83
N THR A 142 -13.13 -6.86 1.54
CA THR A 142 -13.98 -7.10 2.72
C THR A 142 -13.56 -6.21 3.90
N ARG A 143 -14.44 -6.07 4.91
CA ARG A 143 -14.13 -5.31 6.13
C ARG A 143 -12.90 -5.86 6.85
N GLU A 144 -12.71 -7.17 6.83
CA GLU A 144 -11.56 -7.86 7.42
C GLU A 144 -10.27 -7.55 6.64
N GLN A 145 -10.33 -7.51 5.31
CA GLN A 145 -9.18 -7.13 4.48
C GLN A 145 -8.79 -5.68 4.72
N LEU A 146 -9.77 -4.77 4.80
CA LEU A 146 -9.55 -3.37 5.16
C LEU A 146 -9.08 -3.18 6.61
N GLY A 147 -9.17 -4.22 7.43
CA GLY A 147 -8.75 -4.23 8.82
C GLY A 147 -9.70 -3.51 9.78
N VAL A 148 -10.96 -3.33 9.38
CA VAL A 148 -11.99 -2.69 10.22
C VAL A 148 -12.45 -3.68 11.30
N THR A 149 -11.62 -3.83 12.33
CA THR A 149 -11.85 -4.71 13.48
C THR A 149 -11.41 -4.04 14.78
N PHE A 150 -12.31 -4.06 15.76
CA PHE A 150 -12.08 -3.52 17.11
C PHE A 150 -11.87 -4.64 18.14
N ARG A 151 -11.47 -5.84 17.68
CA ARG A 151 -11.14 -6.95 18.57
C ARG A 151 -9.83 -6.63 19.30
N ARG A 152 -9.80 -6.87 20.62
CA ARG A 152 -8.61 -6.72 21.48
C ARG A 152 -8.10 -5.28 21.64
N MET A 153 -8.94 -4.27 21.45
CA MET A 153 -8.54 -2.85 21.60
C MET A 153 -7.96 -2.53 22.98
N TRP A 154 -8.43 -3.18 24.04
CA TRP A 154 -7.87 -3.02 25.39
C TRP A 154 -6.38 -3.37 25.47
N LEU A 155 -5.89 -4.26 24.61
CA LEU A 155 -4.46 -4.59 24.48
C LEU A 155 -3.75 -3.64 23.51
N TYR A 156 -4.41 -3.27 22.42
CA TYR A 156 -3.82 -2.46 21.35
C TYR A 156 -3.60 -1.01 21.75
N ILE A 157 -4.44 -0.42 22.60
CA ILE A 157 -4.25 0.95 23.10
C ILE A 157 -2.91 1.08 23.86
N PRO A 158 -2.66 0.36 24.97
CA PRO A 158 -1.39 0.50 25.69
C PRO A 158 -0.19 0.09 24.83
N LEU A 159 -0.33 -0.95 24.00
CA LEU A 159 0.73 -1.37 23.07
C LEU A 159 1.09 -0.26 22.09
N SER A 160 0.09 0.42 21.52
CA SER A 160 0.32 1.49 20.56
C SER A 160 1.10 2.65 21.16
N ILE A 161 0.76 3.07 22.38
CA ILE A 161 1.47 4.15 23.08
C ILE A 161 2.95 3.80 23.29
N ILE A 162 3.25 2.59 23.75
CA ILE A 162 4.64 2.16 24.01
C ILE A 162 5.46 2.11 22.72
N ILE A 163 4.93 1.47 21.67
CA ILE A 163 5.63 1.37 20.38
C ILE A 163 5.85 2.76 19.79
N SER A 164 4.82 3.60 19.85
CA SER A 164 4.86 4.94 19.26
C SER A 164 5.84 5.86 19.96
N PHE A 165 5.98 5.74 21.28
CA PHE A 165 7.00 6.50 22.01
C PHE A 165 8.41 6.14 21.53
N LEU A 166 8.71 4.83 21.38
CA LEU A 166 10.01 4.35 20.94
C LEU A 166 10.32 4.69 19.48
N LEU A 167 9.31 4.63 18.59
CA LEU A 167 9.50 4.99 17.20
C LEU A 167 9.53 6.51 17.00
N GLY A 168 8.68 7.25 17.71
CA GLY A 168 8.64 8.70 17.65
C GLY A 168 9.91 9.36 18.18
N ILE A 169 10.55 8.80 19.23
CA ILE A 169 11.82 9.37 19.72
C ILE A 169 12.93 9.19 18.69
N GLY A 170 12.98 8.04 18.00
CA GLY A 170 13.95 7.81 16.94
C GLY A 170 13.75 8.75 15.75
N GLU A 171 12.50 9.03 15.38
CA GLU A 171 12.16 9.99 14.32
C GLU A 171 12.51 11.43 14.72
N TYR A 172 12.17 11.84 15.94
CA TYR A 172 12.48 13.18 16.47
C TYR A 172 13.98 13.48 16.44
N LEU A 173 14.83 12.50 16.77
CA LEU A 173 16.28 12.63 16.70
C LEU A 173 16.85 12.75 15.27
N ILE A 174 16.04 12.50 14.23
CA ILE A 174 16.46 12.61 12.83
C ILE A 174 16.05 13.96 12.24
N ILE A 175 14.82 14.40 12.50
CA ILE A 175 14.24 15.59 11.85
C ILE A 175 14.06 16.81 12.78
N GLU A 176 14.19 16.66 14.10
CA GLU A 176 14.14 17.73 15.10
C GLU A 176 12.97 18.71 14.87
N THR A 177 11.74 18.16 14.88
CA THR A 177 10.53 18.93 14.52
C THR A 177 10.18 20.01 15.52
N ASN A 178 9.57 21.09 15.03
CA ASN A 178 8.92 22.09 15.88
C ASN A 178 7.61 21.56 16.48
N TYR A 179 7.18 22.17 17.57
CA TYR A 179 5.88 21.90 18.17
C TYR A 179 4.72 22.42 17.30
N LEU A 180 3.65 21.62 17.19
CA LEU A 180 2.39 22.01 16.53
C LEU A 180 1.31 22.50 17.49
N ILE A 181 1.55 22.38 18.79
CA ILE A 181 0.68 22.87 19.87
C ILE A 181 1.46 23.84 20.76
N PRO A 182 0.79 24.82 21.39
CA PRO A 182 1.49 25.85 22.17
C PRO A 182 2.00 25.37 23.53
N ASP A 183 1.40 24.30 24.07
CA ASP A 183 1.71 23.75 25.38
C ASP A 183 1.24 22.29 25.50
N LEU A 184 1.63 21.63 26.59
CA LEU A 184 1.22 20.25 26.93
C LEU A 184 -0.05 20.21 27.81
N SER A 185 -0.91 21.23 27.75
CA SER A 185 -2.21 21.18 28.45
C SER A 185 -3.08 20.05 27.88
N ILE A 186 -4.00 19.56 28.70
CA ILE A 186 -4.93 18.49 28.31
C ILE A 186 -5.72 18.89 27.05
N SER A 187 -6.16 20.15 26.94
CA SER A 187 -6.87 20.65 25.76
C SER A 187 -6.01 20.57 24.49
N SER A 188 -4.77 21.05 24.56
CA SER A 188 -3.85 21.05 23.42
C SER A 188 -3.53 19.63 22.96
N LEU A 189 -3.26 18.72 23.90
CA LEU A 189 -3.00 17.32 23.62
C LEU A 189 -4.22 16.60 23.02
N LEU A 190 -5.44 16.88 23.51
CA LEU A 190 -6.65 16.30 22.96
C LEU A 190 -6.89 16.74 21.51
N VAL A 191 -6.66 18.02 21.19
CA VAL A 191 -6.76 18.52 19.81
C VAL A 191 -5.72 17.86 18.92
N LEU A 192 -4.47 17.75 19.39
CA LEU A 192 -3.41 17.08 18.65
C LEU A 192 -3.71 15.60 18.40
N ILE A 193 -4.15 14.87 19.42
CA ILE A 193 -4.56 13.46 19.30
C ILE A 193 -5.70 13.31 18.30
N LEU A 194 -6.71 14.19 18.36
CA LEU A 194 -7.83 14.14 17.43
C LEU A 194 -7.37 14.26 15.98
N ILE A 195 -6.50 15.23 15.70
CA ILE A 195 -6.02 15.49 14.34
C ILE A 195 -5.02 14.40 13.91
N MET A 196 -4.01 14.10 14.72
CA MET A 196 -2.93 13.19 14.35
C MET A 196 -3.35 11.73 14.29
N VAL A 197 -4.23 11.27 15.20
CA VAL A 197 -4.67 9.88 15.22
C VAL A 197 -5.86 9.67 14.28
N PHE A 198 -6.92 10.45 14.43
CA PHE A 198 -8.19 10.17 13.76
C PHE A 198 -8.30 10.81 12.37
N LEU A 199 -7.37 11.69 12.00
CA LEU A 199 -7.35 12.29 10.68
C LEU A 199 -6.07 11.90 9.92
N VAL A 200 -4.90 12.35 10.37
CA VAL A 200 -3.62 12.08 9.68
C VAL A 200 -3.34 10.57 9.64
N GLY A 201 -3.12 9.96 10.80
CA GLY A 201 -2.78 8.53 10.91
C GLY A 201 -3.86 7.61 10.38
N LEU A 202 -5.15 7.97 10.52
CA LEU A 202 -6.24 7.16 9.96
C LEU A 202 -6.21 7.16 8.43
N ILE A 203 -6.13 8.34 7.81
CA ILE A 203 -6.21 8.46 6.35
C ILE A 203 -4.95 7.89 5.69
N GLU A 204 -3.78 8.11 6.28
CA GLU A 204 -2.55 7.51 5.76
C GLU A 204 -2.55 6.00 5.89
N GLU A 205 -2.92 5.43 7.04
CA GLU A 205 -2.96 3.97 7.18
C GLU A 205 -4.06 3.33 6.32
N LEU A 206 -5.16 4.04 6.03
CA LEU A 206 -6.13 3.60 5.01
C LEU A 206 -5.50 3.55 3.62
N ILE A 207 -4.79 4.59 3.20
CA ILE A 207 -4.09 4.65 1.91
C ILE A 207 -3.05 3.53 1.82
N PHE A 208 -2.12 3.46 2.78
CA PHE A 208 -0.98 2.58 2.68
C PHE A 208 -1.30 1.13 3.04
N ARG A 209 -2.06 0.86 4.11
CA ARG A 209 -2.31 -0.53 4.55
C ARG A 209 -3.56 -1.10 3.95
N SER A 210 -4.69 -0.43 4.15
CA SER A 210 -5.99 -0.97 3.74
C SER A 210 -6.14 -1.01 2.22
N ILE A 211 -5.52 -0.09 1.48
CA ILE A 211 -5.65 0.00 0.02
C ILE A 211 -4.37 -0.49 -0.68
N ILE A 212 -3.25 0.24 -0.58
CA ILE A 212 -2.04 -0.03 -1.37
C ILE A 212 -1.43 -1.38 -1.00
N GLN A 213 -1.17 -1.65 0.28
CA GLN A 213 -0.61 -2.93 0.71
C GLN A 213 -1.48 -4.09 0.26
N ASN A 214 -2.78 -4.09 0.59
CA ASN A 214 -3.69 -5.15 0.12
C ASN A 214 -3.66 -5.34 -1.39
N ARG A 215 -3.70 -4.26 -2.18
CA ARG A 215 -3.68 -4.36 -3.64
C ARG A 215 -2.36 -4.94 -4.16
N LEU A 216 -1.23 -4.52 -3.60
CA LEU A 216 0.08 -5.06 -3.96
C LEU A 216 0.28 -6.50 -3.46
N GLU A 217 -0.32 -6.88 -2.33
CA GLU A 217 -0.34 -8.27 -1.85
C GLU A 217 -1.11 -9.18 -2.83
N VAL A 218 -2.24 -8.70 -3.40
CA VAL A 218 -2.98 -9.41 -4.44
C VAL A 218 -2.16 -9.54 -5.73
N PHE A 219 -1.48 -8.47 -6.15
CA PHE A 219 -0.76 -8.45 -7.43
C PHE A 219 0.60 -9.17 -7.38
N LEU A 220 1.35 -9.05 -6.29
CA LEU A 220 2.74 -9.51 -6.16
C LEU A 220 2.97 -10.58 -5.08
N GLY A 221 1.96 -10.88 -4.28
CA GLY A 221 2.08 -11.71 -3.08
C GLY A 221 2.50 -10.91 -1.84
N SER A 222 2.23 -11.47 -0.66
CA SER A 222 2.29 -10.73 0.61
C SER A 222 3.65 -10.09 0.92
N ARG A 223 4.75 -10.81 0.67
CA ARG A 223 6.10 -10.32 1.00
C ARG A 223 6.48 -9.09 0.16
N ARG A 224 6.21 -9.15 -1.14
CA ARG A 224 6.55 -8.05 -2.08
C ARG A 224 5.61 -6.88 -1.88
N GLY A 225 4.32 -7.14 -1.65
CA GLY A 225 3.34 -6.09 -1.34
C GLY A 225 3.74 -5.29 -0.11
N LEU A 226 4.09 -5.98 0.99
CA LEU A 226 4.59 -5.33 2.20
C LEU A 226 5.82 -4.46 1.92
N VAL A 227 6.87 -5.02 1.31
CA VAL A 227 8.13 -4.29 1.08
C VAL A 227 7.91 -3.06 0.19
N ILE A 228 7.17 -3.19 -0.90
CA ILE A 228 6.95 -2.08 -1.84
C ILE A 228 6.09 -0.99 -1.20
N THR A 229 5.04 -1.35 -0.44
CA THR A 229 4.27 -0.35 0.31
C THR A 229 5.15 0.39 1.31
N SER A 230 6.04 -0.31 2.02
CA SER A 230 6.97 0.33 2.96
C SER A 230 7.94 1.28 2.27
N ILE A 231 8.43 0.92 1.07
CA ILE A 231 9.28 1.81 0.26
C ILE A 231 8.50 3.06 -0.14
N LEU A 232 7.29 2.89 -0.65
CA LEU A 232 6.43 4.02 -1.02
C LEU A 232 6.12 4.90 0.19
N PHE A 233 5.86 4.31 1.36
CA PHE A 233 5.63 5.05 2.60
C PHE A 233 6.84 5.91 2.97
N GLY A 234 8.05 5.35 2.99
CA GLY A 234 9.25 6.12 3.30
C GLY A 234 9.57 7.21 2.27
N LEU A 235 9.36 6.93 0.98
CA LEU A 235 9.54 7.93 -0.08
C LEU A 235 8.60 9.12 0.10
N MET A 236 7.37 8.89 0.57
CA MET A 236 6.41 9.97 0.83
C MET A 236 6.82 10.87 2.02
N GLN A 237 7.92 10.56 2.71
CA GLN A 237 8.55 11.43 3.70
C GLN A 237 9.66 12.32 3.11
N SER A 238 9.85 12.31 1.78
CA SER A 238 10.87 13.11 1.07
C SER A 238 10.83 14.61 1.36
N GLY A 239 9.67 15.14 1.74
CA GLY A 239 9.44 16.56 2.03
C GLY A 239 10.28 17.12 3.19
N TYR A 240 10.81 16.27 4.08
CA TYR A 240 11.73 16.70 5.13
C TYR A 240 13.17 16.91 4.65
N GLY A 241 13.49 16.58 3.40
CA GLY A 241 14.83 16.77 2.84
C GLY A 241 15.92 15.90 3.48
N SER A 242 15.54 14.87 4.25
CA SER A 242 16.46 13.99 4.97
C SER A 242 16.41 12.57 4.40
N ILE A 243 17.56 12.07 3.92
CA ILE A 243 17.65 10.69 3.43
C ILE A 243 17.54 9.69 4.59
N SER A 244 18.05 10.06 5.77
CA SER A 244 17.89 9.28 7.00
C SER A 244 16.42 9.13 7.34
N GLU A 245 15.61 10.17 7.15
CA GLU A 245 14.17 10.15 7.39
C GLU A 245 13.44 9.20 6.44
N ILE A 246 13.77 9.21 5.14
CA ILE A 246 13.22 8.28 4.15
C ILE A 246 13.50 6.83 4.55
N PHE A 247 14.75 6.51 4.96
CA PHE A 247 15.11 5.16 5.39
C PHE A 247 14.46 4.78 6.72
N TYR A 248 14.35 5.72 7.65
CA TYR A 248 13.73 5.49 8.96
C TYR A 248 12.24 5.19 8.81
N THR A 249 11.52 6.03 8.08
CA THR A 249 10.09 5.84 7.82
C THR A 249 9.80 4.66 6.92
N PHE A 250 10.72 4.27 6.02
CA PHE A 250 10.65 2.95 5.38
C PHE A 250 10.64 1.81 6.42
N ALA A 251 11.55 1.84 7.40
CA ALA A 251 11.62 0.82 8.45
C ALA A 251 10.37 0.83 9.35
N VAL A 252 9.90 2.02 9.76
CA VAL A 252 8.64 2.19 10.50
C VAL A 252 7.46 1.66 9.69
N GLY A 253 7.36 2.04 8.42
CA GLY A 253 6.33 1.56 7.50
C GLY A 253 6.36 0.05 7.28
N PHE A 254 7.54 -0.58 7.37
CA PHE A 254 7.67 -2.04 7.37
C PHE A 254 7.16 -2.68 8.66
N ILE A 255 7.51 -2.11 9.83
CA ILE A 255 7.01 -2.59 11.13
C ILE A 255 5.49 -2.50 11.19
N ILE A 256 4.94 -1.31 10.89
CA ILE A 256 3.49 -1.06 10.92
C ILE A 256 2.78 -1.93 9.87
N GLY A 257 3.33 -2.04 8.65
CA GLY A 257 2.79 -2.90 7.60
C GLY A 257 2.79 -4.38 7.97
N TYR A 258 3.83 -4.86 8.66
CA TYR A 258 3.88 -6.23 9.16
C TYR A 258 2.86 -6.45 10.29
N MET A 259 2.70 -5.50 11.20
CA MET A 259 1.67 -5.55 12.24
C MET A 259 0.27 -5.61 11.61
N PHE A 260 -0.01 -4.81 10.59
CA PHE A 260 -1.26 -4.88 9.83
C PHE A 260 -1.44 -6.25 9.17
N TYR A 261 -0.41 -6.76 8.49
CA TYR A 261 -0.45 -8.08 7.85
C TYR A 261 -0.81 -9.20 8.83
N ARG A 262 -0.26 -9.16 10.05
CA ARG A 262 -0.47 -10.18 11.09
C ARG A 262 -1.80 -10.06 11.82
N THR A 263 -2.24 -8.83 12.10
CA THR A 263 -3.40 -8.56 12.97
C THR A 263 -4.67 -8.23 12.20
N ARG A 264 -4.54 -7.77 10.96
CA ARG A 264 -5.61 -7.18 10.15
C ARG A 264 -6.43 -6.17 10.96
N SER A 265 -5.75 -5.29 11.71
CA SER A 265 -6.38 -4.25 12.53
C SER A 265 -5.88 -2.88 12.11
N LEU A 266 -6.71 -2.17 11.35
CA LEU A 266 -6.53 -0.77 11.02
C LEU A 266 -6.48 0.11 12.28
N PRO A 267 -7.39 -0.04 13.28
CA PRO A 267 -7.31 0.77 14.51
C PRO A 267 -5.95 0.66 15.21
N LEU A 268 -5.33 -0.53 15.27
CA LEU A 268 -4.01 -0.71 15.88
C LEU A 268 -2.94 0.13 15.15
N VAL A 269 -2.84 0.00 13.83
CA VAL A 269 -1.81 0.71 13.07
C VAL A 269 -2.07 2.21 12.99
N THR A 270 -3.33 2.63 12.91
CA THR A 270 -3.72 4.04 13.01
C THR A 270 -3.34 4.64 14.36
N MET A 271 -3.57 3.93 15.47
CA MET A 271 -3.14 4.41 16.79
C MET A 271 -1.62 4.49 16.88
N ILE A 272 -0.88 3.49 16.38
CA ILE A 272 0.58 3.53 16.40
C ILE A 272 1.08 4.74 15.61
N HIS A 273 0.69 4.85 14.35
CA HIS A 273 1.14 5.96 13.51
C HIS A 273 0.69 7.32 14.09
N GLY A 274 -0.57 7.44 14.48
CA GLY A 274 -1.08 8.67 15.07
C GLY A 274 -0.36 9.08 16.35
N PHE A 275 -0.06 8.14 17.25
CA PHE A 275 0.69 8.45 18.46
C PHE A 275 2.16 8.75 18.18
N ILE A 276 2.78 8.20 17.14
CA ILE A 276 4.12 8.62 16.69
C ILE A 276 4.08 10.12 16.41
N ASN A 277 3.10 10.58 15.63
CA ASN A 277 2.92 11.99 15.31
C ASN A 277 2.60 12.86 16.55
N VAL A 278 1.82 12.36 17.51
CA VAL A 278 1.58 13.08 18.78
C VAL A 278 2.86 13.27 19.58
N PHE A 279 3.71 12.24 19.66
CA PHE A 279 4.98 12.35 20.36
C PHE A 279 5.96 13.25 19.60
N LEU A 280 6.10 13.06 18.29
CA LEU A 280 7.00 13.77 17.40
C LEU A 280 6.71 15.28 17.34
N PHE A 281 5.45 15.68 17.12
CA PHE A 281 5.07 17.09 16.92
C PHE A 281 4.49 17.77 18.16
N GLY A 282 4.27 17.02 19.24
CA GLY A 282 3.69 17.54 20.48
C GLY A 282 4.64 17.39 21.65
N VAL A 283 4.96 16.16 22.03
CA VAL A 283 5.60 15.88 23.31
C VAL A 283 7.11 16.15 23.28
N PHE A 284 7.86 15.57 22.35
CA PHE A 284 9.32 15.69 22.34
C PHE A 284 9.84 17.12 22.12
N PRO A 285 9.28 17.93 21.20
CA PRO A 285 9.73 19.31 21.01
C PRO A 285 9.57 20.22 22.24
N HIS A 286 8.70 19.85 23.19
CA HIS A 286 8.53 20.59 24.44
C HIS A 286 9.43 20.08 25.58
N LEU A 287 10.00 18.89 25.46
CA LEU A 287 10.72 18.20 26.54
C LEU A 287 12.23 18.03 26.27
N LEU A 288 12.63 17.99 25.01
CA LEU A 288 14.00 17.72 24.55
C LEU A 288 14.52 18.90 23.73
#